data_AF-A0A087HLD6-F1
#
_entry.id   AF-A0A087HLD6-F1
#
_cell.length_a   1.000
_cell.length_b   1.000
_cell.length_c   1.000
_cell.angle_alpha   90.00
_cell.angle_beta   90.00
_cell.angle_gamma   90.00
#
_symmetry.space_group_name_H-M   'P 1'
#
loop_
_entity.id
_entity.type
_entity.pdbx_description
1 polymer ?
#
loop_
_entity_poly.entity_id
_entity_poly.type
_entity_poly.pdbx_seq_one_letter_code
_entity_poly.pdbx_strand_id
1 'polypeptide(L)' 'MQYPLLQAGEEEFVYESCYNFPTTTGSIEGSFTFVPGSLKDPKGSQFEVSVTEFPLKIPDYIF' A
#
# COMPACT_ATOMS: atom_id res chain seq x y z
N MET A 1 1.50 -6.74 -12.32
CA MET A 1 2.39 -6.41 -11.18
C MET A 1 3.19 -5.20 -11.57
N GLN A 2 3.09 -4.11 -10.81
CA GLN A 2 3.86 -2.88 -11.07
C GLN A 2 4.83 -2.66 -9.90
N TYR A 3 6.04 -2.21 -10.22
CA TYR A 3 7.10 -1.91 -9.25
C TYR A 3 7.56 -0.47 -9.46
N PRO A 4 6.84 0.52 -8.91
CA PRO A 4 7.13 1.93 -9.14
C PRO A 4 8.48 2.31 -8.52
N LEU A 5 9.20 3.22 -9.18
CA LEU A 5 10.37 3.87 -8.63
C LEU A 5 9.93 5.18 -7.99
N LEU A 6 10.10 5.32 -6.67
CA LEU A 6 9.73 6.54 -5.95
C LEU A 6 10.95 7.45 -5.81
N GLN A 7 10.79 8.73 -6.10
CA GLN A 7 11.82 9.75 -5.89
C GLN A 7 11.27 10.92 -5.07
N ALA A 8 12.13 11.52 -4.25
CA ALA A 8 11.75 12.65 -3.43
C ALA A 8 11.38 13.86 -4.31
N GLY A 9 10.18 14.42 -4.10
CA GLY A 9 9.68 15.57 -4.85
C GLY A 9 9.04 15.25 -6.20
N GLU A 10 9.02 13.98 -6.61
CA GLU A 10 8.21 13.51 -7.74
C GLU A 10 6.77 13.20 -7.31
N GLU A 11 5.90 12.90 -8.28
CA GLU A 11 4.50 12.57 -8.04
C GLU A 11 4.35 11.29 -7.19
N GLU A 12 3.32 11.29 -6.35
CA GLU A 12 2.99 10.15 -5.52
C GLU A 12 2.50 8.97 -6.38
N PHE A 13 2.91 7.76 -6.03
CA PHE A 13 2.34 6.57 -6.62
C PHE A 13 1.04 6.20 -5.91
N VAL A 14 -0.09 6.35 -6.61
CA VAL A 14 -1.43 6.00 -6.11
C VAL A 14 -1.98 4.82 -6.91
N TYR A 15 -2.50 3.82 -6.21
CA TYR A 15 -3.20 2.69 -6.83
C TYR A 15 -4.45 2.34 -6.04
N GLU A 16 -5.39 1.69 -6.71
CA GLU A 16 -6.57 1.10 -6.08
C GLU A 16 -6.61 -0.41 -6.32
N SER A 17 -7.16 -1.11 -5.34
CA SER A 17 -7.49 -2.52 -5.45
C SER A 17 -8.78 -2.78 -4.69
N CYS A 18 -9.50 -3.83 -5.05
CA CYS A 18 -10.71 -4.24 -4.35
C CYS A 18 -10.52 -5.62 -3.72
N TYR A 19 -11.06 -5.77 -2.51
CA TYR A 19 -11.17 -7.05 -1.82
C TYR A 19 -12.64 -7.33 -1.52
N ASN A 20 -13.12 -8.52 -1.87
CA ASN A 20 -14.47 -8.95 -1.52
C ASN A 20 -14.48 -9.42 -0.06
N PHE A 21 -14.97 -8.56 0.83
CA PHE A 21 -15.03 -8.84 2.26
C PHE A 21 -16.43 -9.37 2.64
N PRO A 22 -16.57 -10.60 3.17
CA PRO A 22 -17.88 -11.24 3.37
C PRO A 22 -18.64 -10.72 4.61
N THR A 23 -18.02 -9.88 5.44
CA THR A 23 -18.62 -9.32 6.66
C THR A 23 -18.76 -7.80 6.56
N THR A 24 -19.62 -7.20 7.38
CA THR A 24 -19.91 -5.76 7.38
C THR A 24 -18.87 -4.91 8.11
N THR A 25 -17.94 -5.54 8.82
CA THR A 25 -16.87 -4.87 9.59
C THR A 25 -15.61 -5.71 9.55
N GLY A 26 -14.48 -5.06 9.30
CA GLY A 26 -13.15 -5.65 9.36
C GLY A 26 -12.06 -4.58 9.45
N SER A 27 -10.82 -5.00 9.26
CA SER A 27 -9.67 -4.11 9.17
C SER A 27 -8.65 -4.66 8.17
N ILE A 28 -7.81 -3.77 7.64
CA ILE A 28 -6.68 -4.12 6.78
C ILE A 28 -5.42 -3.58 7.45
N GLU A 29 -4.39 -4.42 7.54
CA GLU A 29 -3.03 -4.07 7.90
C GLU A 29 -2.05 -4.78 6.96
N GLY A 30 -0.78 -4.39 7.00
CA GLY A 30 0.26 -5.10 6.27
C GLY A 30 1.56 -4.31 6.16
N SER A 31 2.35 -4.66 5.16
CA SER A 31 3.58 -3.96 4.84
C SER A 31 3.92 -4.06 3.36
N PHE A 32 4.75 -3.13 2.92
CA PHE A 32 5.42 -3.17 1.62
C PHE A 32 6.91 -3.34 1.85
N THR A 33 7.56 -4.15 1.02
CA THR A 33 9.01 -4.27 1.01
C THR A 33 9.61 -3.32 -0.03
N PHE A 34 10.44 -2.41 0.42
CA PHE A 34 11.16 -1.45 -0.41
C PHE A 34 12.61 -1.88 -0.60
N VAL A 35 13.19 -1.46 -1.72
CA VAL A 35 14.63 -1.56 -1.98
C VAL A 35 15.16 -0.17 -2.36
N PRO A 36 16.26 0.30 -1.75
CA PRO A 36 16.92 1.51 -2.20
C PRO A 36 17.43 1.35 -3.65
N GLY A 37 17.23 2.35 -4.51
CA GLY A 37 17.55 2.23 -5.93
C GLY A 37 16.42 1.58 -6.71
N SER A 38 16.69 0.49 -7.43
CA SER A 38 15.66 -0.25 -8.17
C SER A 38 15.79 -1.75 -7.96
N LEU A 39 14.76 -2.53 -8.34
CA LEU A 39 14.83 -4.00 -8.28
C LEU A 39 15.94 -4.58 -9.16
N LYS A 40 16.35 -3.90 -10.24
CA LYS A 40 17.43 -4.34 -11.14
C LYS A 40 18.81 -3.90 -10.66
N ASP A 41 18.89 -2.79 -9.94
CA ASP A 41 20.11 -2.19 -9.40
C ASP A 41 19.87 -1.74 -7.94
N PRO A 42 19.91 -2.68 -6.98
CA PRO A 42 19.76 -2.38 -5.57
C PRO A 42 20.96 -1.60 -5.04
N LYS A 43 20.70 -0.50 -4.33
CA LYS A 43 21.73 0.36 -3.72
C LYS A 43 21.85 0.16 -2.20
N GLY A 44 21.15 -0.83 -1.66
CA GLY A 44 21.16 -1.15 -0.23
C GLY A 44 20.26 -2.34 0.10
N SER A 45 20.18 -2.66 1.39
CA SER A 45 19.32 -3.72 1.90
C SER A 45 17.84 -3.36 1.76
N GLN A 46 17.00 -4.38 1.60
CA GLN A 46 15.56 -4.22 1.65
C GLN A 46 15.11 -3.76 3.04
N PHE A 47 14.01 -3.02 3.10
CA PHE A 47 13.38 -2.60 4.33
C PHE A 47 11.86 -2.62 4.19
N GLU A 48 11.16 -2.84 5.30
CA GLU A 48 9.71 -2.85 5.34
C GLU A 48 9.15 -1.48 5.69
N VAL A 49 8.05 -1.12 5.02
CA VAL A 49 7.24 0.05 5.33
C VAL A 49 5.85 -0.45 5.72
N SER A 50 5.44 -0.15 6.94
CA SER A 50 4.18 -0.64 7.50
C SER A 50 2.98 0.13 6.94
N VAL A 51 1.92 -0.62 6.65
CA VAL A 51 0.55 -0.09 6.47
C VAL A 51 -0.16 -0.28 7.80
N THR A 52 -0.36 0.83 8.52
CA THR A 52 -1.08 0.81 9.80
C THR A 52 -2.49 0.29 9.60
N GLU A 53 -2.99 -0.46 10.59
CA GLU A 53 -4.35 -0.98 10.58
C GLU A 53 -5.37 0.14 10.35
N PHE A 54 -6.25 -0.05 9.37
CA PHE A 54 -7.40 0.83 9.14
C PHE A 54 -8.69 0.02 9.00
N PRO A 55 -9.83 0.55 9.50
CA PRO A 55 -11.08 -0.19 9.53
C PRO A 55 -11.79 -0.18 8.17
N LEU A 56 -12.35 -1.34 7.79
CA LEU A 56 -13.35 -1.47 6.74
C LEU A 56 -14.73 -1.39 7.36
N LYS A 57 -15.46 -0.31 7.07
CA LYS A 57 -16.84 -0.10 7.54
C LYS A 57 -17.73 0.30 6.37
N ILE A 58 -18.91 -0.30 6.33
CA ILE A 58 -19.97 0.18 5.45
C ILE A 58 -20.47 1.52 6.03
N PRO A 59 -20.51 2.60 5.24
CA PRO A 59 -21.00 3.88 5.73
C PRO A 59 -22.49 3.79 6.07
N ASP A 60 -22.88 4.39 7.19
CA ASP A 60 -24.29 4.42 7.64
C ASP A 60 -25.18 5.27 6.73
N TYR A 61 -24.59 6.14 5.90
CA TYR A 61 -25.30 7.06 5.02
C TYR A 61 -24.51 7.32 3.72
N ILE A 62 -25.21 7.35 2.59
CA ILE A 62 -24.66 7.62 1.25
C ILE A 62 -25.60 8.64 0.57
N PHE A 63 -25.07 9.76 0.06
CA PHE A 63 -25.83 10.81 -0.65
C PHE A 63 -25.94 10.50 -2.15
#